data_AF-A0AAV5S1Q8-F1
#
_entry.id   AF-A0AAV5S1Q8-F1
#
_cell.length_a   1.000
_cell.length_b   1.000
_cell.length_c   1.000
_cell.angle_alpha   90.00
_cell.angle_beta   90.00
_cell.angle_gamma   90.00
#
_symmetry.space_group_name_H-M   'P 1'
#
loop_
_entity.id
_entity.type
_entity.pdbx_description
1 polymer ?
#
loop_
_entity_poly.entity_id
_entity_poly.type
_entity_poly.pdbx_seq_one_letter_code
_entity_poly.pdbx_strand_id
1 'polypeptide(L)'
;MTQDTATLGLEDLHIGETTATTSSNGTPDQAVGRPVTVDAATGEVLVRLATGKQRVRKGQPPSEYAAQLAQFFGEEGGPARTPVGWMAGSGAFDAALEGDLSAKHSRLVLMGFVHRAYYGRQWEECLEMCGRVRARYAAMESEGSKSRMKREFDELAYIEESCRARGQ
;
A
#
# COMPACT_ATOMS: atom_id res chain seq x y z
N MET A 1 -6.25 50.00 42.22
CA MET A 1 -6.09 48.53 42.16
C MET A 1 -6.98 48.06 41.02
N THR A 2 -6.49 48.14 39.77
CA THR A 2 -5.86 47.03 39.00
C THR A 2 -6.81 45.86 38.83
N GLN A 3 -7.16 45.30 37.67
CA GLN A 3 -6.90 45.44 36.23
C GLN A 3 -8.11 44.67 35.60
N ASP A 4 -8.86 45.20 34.65
CA ASP A 4 -8.63 45.20 33.20
C ASP A 4 -8.40 43.84 32.52
N THR A 5 -9.08 43.68 31.38
CA THR A 5 -8.95 42.65 30.32
C THR A 5 -9.54 41.25 30.61
N ALA A 6 -10.01 40.48 29.64
CA ALA A 6 -10.52 40.65 28.28
C ALA A 6 -11.02 39.24 27.90
N THR A 7 -12.28 39.08 27.52
CA THR A 7 -12.79 37.79 27.02
C THR A 7 -12.40 37.68 25.54
N LEU A 8 -11.25 37.06 25.28
CA LEU A 8 -10.80 36.70 23.93
C LEU A 8 -11.07 35.22 23.67
N GLY A 9 -11.66 34.96 22.51
CA GLY A 9 -12.38 33.75 22.14
C GLY A 9 -11.54 32.50 21.96
N LEU A 10 -12.25 31.37 21.99
CA LEU A 10 -11.74 30.01 21.84
C LEU A 10 -11.57 29.59 20.36
N GLU A 11 -11.42 30.57 19.45
CA GLU A 11 -11.61 30.34 18.01
C GLU A 11 -10.30 30.26 17.22
N ASP A 12 -9.16 30.59 17.84
CA ASP A 12 -7.87 30.54 17.18
C ASP A 12 -6.86 29.79 18.05
N LEU A 13 -6.51 28.55 17.65
CA LEU A 13 -5.12 28.10 17.40
C LEU A 13 -4.99 26.56 17.33
N HIS A 14 -4.87 26.09 16.08
CA HIS A 14 -3.83 25.19 15.53
C HIS A 14 -3.42 23.90 16.26
N ILE A 15 -3.56 22.81 15.50
CA ILE A 15 -3.00 21.47 15.69
C ILE A 15 -1.47 21.53 15.76
N GLY A 16 -0.88 20.87 16.77
CA GLY A 16 0.56 20.67 16.90
C GLY A 16 0.90 19.35 17.62
N GLU A 17 1.46 18.41 16.85
CA GLU A 17 2.36 17.30 17.16
C GLU A 17 2.41 16.62 18.54
N THR A 18 2.25 15.29 18.45
CA THR A 18 3.17 14.26 18.95
C THR A 18 3.96 14.56 20.22
N THR A 19 3.52 14.02 21.37
CA THR A 19 4.44 13.73 22.48
C THR A 19 4.16 12.38 23.13
N ALA A 20 5.18 11.53 23.01
CA ALA A 20 5.72 10.60 23.98
C ALA A 20 4.80 9.99 25.06
N THR A 21 4.76 8.66 25.00
CA THR A 21 4.46 7.71 26.08
C THR A 21 4.82 8.20 27.49
N THR A 22 3.79 8.32 28.34
CA THR A 22 3.91 8.11 29.78
C THR A 22 2.90 7.02 30.16
N SER A 23 3.38 5.79 30.33
CA SER A 23 2.53 4.71 30.86
C SER A 23 2.32 4.97 32.35
N SER A 24 1.16 5.52 32.71
CA SER A 24 0.69 5.51 34.09
C SER A 24 0.37 4.07 34.50
N ASN A 25 1.04 3.60 35.55
CA ASN A 25 0.66 2.33 36.20
C ASN A 25 -0.82 2.42 36.62
N GLY A 26 -1.62 1.47 36.17
CA GLY A 26 -3.04 1.36 36.52
C GLY A 26 -4.03 1.63 35.39
N THR A 27 -3.59 2.07 34.20
CA THR A 27 -4.46 2.17 33.02
C THR A 27 -4.31 0.89 32.19
N PRO A 28 -5.41 0.18 31.84
CA PRO A 28 -5.33 -0.98 30.95
C PRO A 28 -4.65 -0.57 29.65
N ASP A 29 -3.68 -1.34 29.21
CA ASP A 29 -2.99 -1.11 27.95
C ASP A 29 -4.02 -1.05 26.81
N GLN A 30 -4.15 0.11 26.16
CA GLN A 30 -5.05 0.33 25.04
C GLN A 30 -4.70 -0.58 23.83
N ALA A 31 -3.51 -1.19 23.81
CA ALA A 31 -3.18 -2.25 22.85
C ALA A 31 -3.97 -3.55 23.11
N VAL A 32 -4.45 -3.79 24.33
CA VAL A 32 -5.35 -4.91 24.70
C VAL A 32 -6.78 -4.64 24.23
N GLY A 33 -7.14 -3.39 23.95
CA GLY A 33 -8.45 -2.99 23.41
C GLY A 33 -8.54 -2.95 21.88
N ARG A 34 -7.49 -3.35 21.14
CA ARG A 34 -7.53 -3.36 19.67
C ARG A 34 -8.41 -4.50 19.15
N PRO A 35 -9.13 -4.28 18.03
CA PRO A 35 -10.03 -5.26 17.46
C PRO A 35 -9.28 -6.56 17.19
N VAL A 36 -9.96 -7.65 17.55
CA VAL A 36 -9.59 -9.04 17.26
C VAL A 36 -8.88 -9.10 15.91
N THR A 37 -7.55 -9.31 15.94
CA THR A 37 -6.78 -9.39 14.70
C THR A 37 -6.98 -10.78 14.13
N VAL A 38 -7.47 -10.86 12.90
CA VAL A 38 -7.77 -12.13 12.25
C VAL A 38 -6.66 -12.48 11.27
N ASP A 39 -6.28 -13.75 11.20
CA ASP A 39 -5.32 -14.25 10.21
C ASP A 39 -5.91 -14.17 8.79
N ALA A 40 -5.21 -13.51 7.87
CA ALA A 40 -5.73 -13.24 6.54
C ALA A 40 -5.88 -14.49 5.64
N ALA A 41 -5.20 -15.59 5.97
CA ALA A 41 -5.27 -16.83 5.21
C ALA A 41 -6.36 -17.76 5.72
N THR A 42 -6.55 -17.82 7.04
CA THR A 42 -7.36 -18.85 7.72
C THR A 42 -8.63 -18.30 8.38
N GLY A 43 -8.73 -16.99 8.61
CA GLY A 43 -9.86 -16.39 9.32
C GLY A 43 -9.83 -16.61 10.84
N GLU A 44 -8.71 -17.07 11.41
CA GLU A 44 -8.59 -17.37 12.84
C GLU A 44 -8.21 -16.15 13.70
N VAL A 45 -8.70 -16.09 14.94
CA VAL A 45 -8.33 -15.02 15.90
C VAL A 45 -6.88 -15.17 16.35
N LEU A 46 -6.09 -14.12 16.12
CA LEU A 46 -4.75 -13.97 16.63
C LEU A 46 -4.75 -13.20 17.96
N VAL A 47 -4.07 -13.76 18.96
CA VAL A 47 -3.77 -13.11 20.24
C VAL A 47 -2.29 -12.78 20.29
N ARG A 48 -1.96 -11.58 20.77
CA ARG A 48 -0.58 -11.16 20.98
C ARG A 48 -0.11 -11.62 22.36
N LEU A 49 1.00 -12.36 22.41
CA LEU A 49 1.66 -12.73 23.66
C LEU A 49 2.42 -11.53 24.25
N ALA A 50 2.72 -11.59 25.55
CA ALA A 50 3.58 -10.60 26.22
C ALA A 50 4.96 -10.44 25.58
N THR A 51 5.44 -11.47 24.86
CA THR A 51 6.68 -11.44 24.08
C THR A 51 6.54 -10.77 22.70
N GLY A 52 5.38 -10.21 22.37
CA GLY A 52 5.07 -9.56 21.08
C GLY A 52 4.71 -10.50 19.92
N LYS A 53 4.91 -11.82 20.08
CA LYS A 53 4.58 -12.85 19.08
C LYS A 53 3.06 -13.06 18.99
N GLN A 54 2.52 -13.20 17.78
CA GLN A 54 1.12 -13.53 17.54
C GLN A 54 0.92 -15.05 17.52
N ARG A 55 -0.17 -15.53 18.11
CA ARG A 55 -0.59 -16.94 18.05
C ARG A 55 -2.11 -17.03 17.91
N VAL A 56 -2.57 -18.07 17.24
CA VAL A 56 -4.00 -18.42 17.20
C VAL A 56 -4.51 -18.69 18.61
N ARG A 57 -5.67 -18.13 18.94
CA ARG A 57 -6.33 -18.31 20.24
C ARG A 57 -6.67 -19.79 20.45
N LYS A 58 -6.11 -20.42 21.48
CA LYS A 58 -6.48 -21.79 21.86
C LYS A 58 -7.85 -21.80 22.53
N GLY A 59 -8.73 -22.72 22.11
CA GLY A 59 -10.03 -22.93 22.73
C GLY A 59 -11.19 -22.15 22.11
N GLN A 60 -11.05 -21.67 20.88
CA GLN A 60 -12.18 -21.12 20.13
C GLN A 60 -13.18 -22.25 19.83
N PRO A 61 -14.45 -22.15 20.25
CA PRO A 61 -15.45 -23.15 19.91
C PRO A 61 -15.72 -23.13 18.39
N PRO A 62 -16.02 -24.28 17.76
CA PRO A 62 -16.22 -24.35 16.31
C PRO A 62 -17.31 -23.41 15.77
N SER A 63 -18.34 -23.13 16.57
CA SER A 63 -19.43 -22.20 16.22
C SER A 63 -18.95 -20.75 16.11
N GLU A 64 -18.07 -20.30 17.01
CA GLU A 64 -17.49 -18.95 16.94
C GLU A 64 -16.55 -18.83 15.74
N TYR A 65 -15.79 -19.88 15.43
CA TYR A 65 -14.94 -19.90 14.24
C TYR A 65 -15.76 -19.82 12.94
N ALA A 66 -16.85 -20.59 12.85
CA ALA A 66 -17.75 -20.53 11.70
C ALA A 66 -18.42 -19.16 11.54
N ALA A 67 -18.83 -18.52 12.64
CA ALA A 67 -19.39 -17.17 12.62
C ALA A 67 -18.37 -16.13 12.13
N GLN A 68 -17.11 -16.24 12.55
CA GLN A 68 -16.05 -15.34 12.10
C GLN A 68 -15.64 -15.57 10.66
N LEU A 69 -15.61 -16.82 10.19
CA LEU A 69 -15.42 -17.11 8.77
C LEU A 69 -16.53 -16.47 7.94
N ALA A 70 -17.79 -16.58 8.39
CA ALA A 70 -18.93 -15.98 7.72
C ALA A 70 -18.83 -14.44 7.70
N GLN A 71 -18.45 -13.81 8.81
CA GLN A 71 -18.23 -12.37 8.87
C GLN A 71 -17.05 -11.95 7.98
N PHE A 72 -15.90 -12.60 8.12
CA PHE A 72 -14.67 -12.24 7.42
C PHE A 72 -14.79 -12.38 5.90
N PHE A 73 -15.33 -13.52 5.41
CA PHE A 73 -15.46 -13.76 3.98
C PHE A 73 -16.76 -13.20 3.39
N GLY A 74 -17.86 -13.17 4.16
CA GLY A 74 -19.18 -12.78 3.68
C GLY A 74 -19.48 -11.29 3.83
N GLU A 75 -19.14 -10.69 4.97
CA GLU A 75 -19.46 -9.29 5.28
C GLU A 75 -18.28 -8.37 4.98
N GLU A 76 -17.06 -8.75 5.38
CA GLU A 76 -15.85 -7.95 5.22
C GLU A 76 -15.13 -8.21 3.87
N GLY A 77 -15.55 -9.23 3.13
CA GLY A 77 -15.04 -9.57 1.80
C GLY A 77 -13.62 -10.15 1.77
N GLY A 78 -13.01 -10.38 2.94
CA GLY A 78 -11.66 -10.91 3.09
C GLY A 78 -10.57 -10.00 2.49
N PRO A 79 -9.34 -10.52 2.34
CA PRO A 79 -8.27 -9.75 1.71
C PRO A 79 -8.55 -9.56 0.23
N ALA A 80 -8.30 -8.35 -0.28
CA ALA A 80 -8.37 -8.06 -1.71
C ALA A 80 -7.45 -9.01 -2.49
N ARG A 81 -8.03 -9.82 -3.38
CA ARG A 81 -7.31 -10.75 -4.24
C ARG A 81 -7.23 -10.19 -5.65
N THR A 82 -6.02 -9.97 -6.15
CA THR A 82 -5.82 -9.70 -7.58
C THR A 82 -6.12 -10.97 -8.36
N PRO A 83 -7.07 -10.96 -9.31
CA PRO A 83 -7.42 -12.16 -10.06
C PRO A 83 -6.24 -12.65 -10.90
N VAL A 84 -6.14 -13.97 -11.06
CA VAL A 84 -5.10 -14.58 -11.90
C VAL A 84 -5.25 -14.03 -13.32
N GLY A 85 -4.14 -13.56 -13.89
CA GLY A 85 -4.14 -12.99 -15.24
C GLY A 85 -4.70 -11.57 -15.32
N TRP A 86 -4.96 -10.87 -14.21
CA TRP A 86 -5.44 -9.48 -14.22
C TRP A 86 -4.59 -8.55 -15.11
N MET A 87 -3.26 -8.69 -15.07
CA MET A 87 -2.34 -7.92 -15.94
C MET A 87 -2.45 -8.26 -17.44
N ALA A 88 -3.18 -9.31 -17.81
CA ALA A 88 -3.41 -9.68 -19.21
C ALA A 88 -4.66 -8.97 -19.79
N GLY A 89 -5.46 -8.34 -18.94
CA GLY A 89 -6.70 -7.70 -19.35
C GLY A 89 -6.45 -6.49 -20.24
N SER A 90 -7.25 -6.34 -21.29
CA SER A 90 -7.27 -5.14 -22.11
C SER A 90 -7.54 -3.89 -21.25
N GLY A 91 -6.68 -2.88 -21.35
CA GLY A 91 -6.82 -1.63 -20.58
C GLY A 91 -6.25 -1.66 -19.15
N ALA A 92 -5.78 -2.81 -18.65
CA ALA A 92 -5.18 -2.90 -17.31
C ALA A 92 -3.90 -2.05 -17.19
N PHE A 93 -3.10 -2.00 -18.27
CA PHE A 93 -1.93 -1.14 -18.35
C PHE A 93 -2.31 0.35 -18.32
N ASP A 94 -3.30 0.75 -19.12
CA ASP A 94 -3.75 2.15 -19.20
C ASP A 94 -4.30 2.62 -17.84
N ALA A 95 -5.12 1.79 -17.19
CA ALA A 95 -5.63 2.07 -15.85
C ALA A 95 -4.51 2.22 -14.81
N ALA A 96 -3.46 1.39 -14.89
CA ALA A 96 -2.29 1.51 -14.01
C ALA A 96 -1.46 2.76 -14.31
N LEU A 97 -1.41 3.20 -15.58
CA LEU A 97 -0.66 4.39 -16.02
C LEU A 97 -1.30 5.69 -15.56
N GLU A 98 -2.63 5.74 -15.51
CA GLU A 98 -3.40 6.88 -15.03
C GLU A 98 -3.56 6.92 -13.49
N GLY A 99 -3.12 5.85 -12.80
CA GLY A 99 -3.19 5.76 -11.35
C GLY A 99 -2.26 6.74 -10.60
N ASP A 100 -2.37 6.75 -9.27
CA ASP A 100 -1.45 7.53 -8.42
C ASP A 100 -0.06 6.87 -8.37
N LEU A 101 0.90 7.48 -9.07
CA LEU A 101 2.28 7.03 -9.18
C LEU A 101 3.21 7.62 -8.11
N SER A 102 2.69 8.46 -7.21
CA SER A 102 3.42 8.87 -6.00
C SER A 102 3.70 7.67 -5.10
N ALA A 103 2.77 6.70 -5.10
CA ALA A 103 2.89 5.42 -4.43
C ALA A 103 3.91 4.51 -5.14
N LYS A 104 4.87 3.97 -4.36
CA LYS A 104 5.88 3.03 -4.87
C LYS A 104 5.24 1.77 -5.46
N HIS A 105 4.17 1.28 -4.84
CA HIS A 105 3.49 0.08 -5.30
C HIS A 105 2.93 0.25 -6.72
N SER A 106 2.26 1.36 -7.02
CA SER A 106 1.72 1.65 -8.36
C SER A 106 2.82 1.66 -9.43
N ARG A 107 3.99 2.25 -9.12
CA ARG A 107 5.16 2.21 -10.02
C ARG A 107 5.69 0.80 -10.25
N LEU A 108 5.74 -0.02 -9.20
CA LEU A 108 6.13 -1.44 -9.34
C LEU A 108 5.14 -2.22 -10.19
N VAL A 109 3.84 -1.94 -10.07
CA VAL A 109 2.79 -2.55 -10.90
C VAL A 109 3.01 -2.18 -12.37
N LEU A 110 3.28 -0.90 -12.68
CA LEU A 110 3.62 -0.45 -14.04
C LEU A 110 4.86 -1.15 -14.61
N MET A 111 5.94 -1.24 -13.82
CA MET A 111 7.13 -1.98 -14.23
C MET A 111 6.82 -3.47 -14.45
N GLY A 112 5.88 -4.04 -13.70
CA GLY A 112 5.40 -5.41 -13.90
C GLY A 112 4.83 -5.65 -15.30
N PHE A 113 4.08 -4.69 -15.87
CA PHE A 113 3.60 -4.77 -17.25
C PHE A 113 4.75 -4.76 -18.25
N VAL A 114 5.71 -3.85 -18.09
CA VAL A 114 6.91 -3.77 -18.93
C VAL A 114 7.70 -5.08 -18.88
N HIS A 115 7.95 -5.61 -17.67
CA HIS A 115 8.68 -6.86 -17.49
C HIS A 115 7.96 -8.04 -18.14
N ARG A 116 6.63 -8.08 -18.03
CA ARG A 116 5.85 -9.14 -18.67
C ARG A 116 6.03 -9.12 -20.19
N ALA A 117 5.93 -7.95 -20.83
CA ALA A 117 6.16 -7.82 -22.27
C ALA A 117 7.60 -8.18 -22.64
N TYR A 118 8.58 -7.70 -21.86
CA TYR A 118 10.00 -7.99 -22.06
C TYR A 118 10.32 -9.50 -21.98
N TYR A 119 9.96 -10.17 -20.89
CA TYR A 119 10.21 -11.61 -20.74
C TYR A 119 9.34 -12.46 -21.67
N GLY A 120 8.17 -11.94 -22.05
CA GLY A 120 7.30 -12.48 -23.08
C GLY A 120 7.84 -12.33 -24.51
N ARG A 121 8.97 -11.63 -24.70
CA ARG A 121 9.60 -11.34 -26.00
C ARG A 121 8.73 -10.50 -26.94
N GLN A 122 7.79 -9.77 -26.39
CA GLN A 122 6.94 -8.83 -27.13
C GLN A 122 7.68 -7.50 -27.25
N TRP A 123 8.71 -7.46 -28.10
CA TRP A 123 9.67 -6.34 -28.13
C TRP A 123 9.04 -5.01 -28.54
N GLU A 124 8.15 -5.01 -29.53
CA GLU A 124 7.45 -3.81 -30.00
C GLU A 124 6.54 -3.23 -28.90
N GLU A 125 5.70 -4.08 -28.31
CA GLU A 125 4.81 -3.71 -27.20
C GLU A 125 5.62 -3.24 -25.97
N CYS A 126 6.72 -3.92 -25.66
CA CYS A 126 7.61 -3.52 -24.58
C CYS A 126 8.21 -2.13 -24.81
N LEU A 127 8.63 -1.80 -26.04
CA LEU A 127 9.17 -0.48 -26.38
C LEU A 127 8.10 0.61 -26.25
N GLU A 128 6.88 0.34 -26.72
CA GLU A 128 5.76 1.26 -26.55
C GLU A 128 5.49 1.52 -25.07
N MET A 129 5.36 0.47 -24.26
CA MET A 129 5.11 0.57 -22.83
C MET A 129 6.22 1.35 -22.12
N CYS A 130 7.50 1.07 -22.42
CA CYS A 130 8.62 1.81 -21.86
C CYS A 130 8.53 3.31 -22.15
N GLY A 131 8.23 3.69 -23.40
CA GLY A 131 8.07 5.09 -23.78
C GLY A 131 6.93 5.78 -23.02
N ARG A 132 5.78 5.12 -22.89
CA ARG A 132 4.61 5.64 -22.16
C ARG A 132 4.88 5.80 -20.66
N VAL A 133 5.48 4.79 -20.02
CA VAL A 133 5.85 4.85 -18.59
C VAL A 133 6.88 5.94 -18.35
N ARG A 134 7.92 6.03 -19.18
CA ARG A 134 8.95 7.07 -19.04
C ARG A 134 8.37 8.47 -19.17
N ALA A 135 7.48 8.70 -20.14
CA ALA A 135 6.81 9.99 -20.29
C ALA A 135 6.02 10.36 -19.03
N ARG A 136 5.31 9.40 -18.44
CA ARG A 136 4.54 9.62 -17.21
C ARG A 136 5.43 9.89 -16.01
N TYR A 137 6.54 9.17 -15.86
CA TYR A 137 7.50 9.41 -14.78
C TYR A 137 8.21 10.76 -14.92
N ALA A 138 8.58 11.16 -16.13
CA ALA A 138 9.21 12.46 -16.39
C ALA A 138 8.27 13.62 -16.02
N ALA A 139 6.98 13.50 -16.31
CA ALA A 139 5.98 14.50 -15.93
C ALA A 139 5.85 14.66 -14.40
N MET A 140 6.07 13.61 -13.61
CA MET A 140 6.12 13.71 -12.15
C MET A 140 7.47 14.23 -11.63
N GLU A 141 8.56 13.95 -12.34
CA GLU A 141 9.90 14.33 -11.90
C GLU A 141 10.11 15.85 -11.93
N SER A 142 9.43 16.57 -12.83
CA SER A 142 9.41 18.05 -12.85
C SER A 142 8.87 18.68 -11.56
N GLU A 143 8.19 17.92 -10.70
CA GLU A 143 7.62 18.38 -9.43
C GLU A 143 8.56 18.18 -8.22
N GLY A 144 9.84 17.78 -8.44
CA GLY A 144 10.89 17.82 -7.41
C GLY A 144 11.42 16.47 -6.91
N SER A 145 11.19 15.36 -7.63
CA SER A 145 11.49 13.99 -7.16
C SER A 145 12.65 13.26 -7.88
N LYS A 146 13.66 14.00 -8.34
CA LYS A 146 14.75 13.46 -9.21
C LYS A 146 15.54 12.27 -8.67
N SER A 147 15.59 12.04 -7.35
CA SER A 147 16.31 10.88 -6.79
C SER A 147 15.43 9.66 -6.53
N ARG A 148 14.10 9.83 -6.40
CA ARG A 148 13.21 8.78 -5.89
C ARG A 148 12.98 7.66 -6.89
N MET A 149 13.04 7.98 -8.19
CA MET A 149 12.73 7.07 -9.29
C MET A 149 13.94 6.72 -10.16
N LYS A 150 15.15 7.07 -9.71
CA LYS A 150 16.36 6.86 -10.51
C LYS A 150 16.53 5.40 -10.93
N ARG A 151 16.28 4.47 -9.98
CA ARG A 151 16.38 3.04 -10.26
C ARG A 151 15.38 2.58 -11.31
N GLU A 152 14.15 3.05 -11.23
CA GLU A 152 13.10 2.73 -12.20
C GLU A 152 13.46 3.29 -13.60
N PHE A 153 14.04 4.49 -13.70
CA PHE A 153 14.53 5.02 -14.97
C PHE A 153 15.71 4.23 -15.54
N ASP A 154 16.69 3.87 -14.70
CA ASP A 154 17.85 3.07 -15.09
C ASP A 154 17.40 1.70 -15.64
N GLU A 155 16.41 1.07 -14.98
CA GLU A 155 15.82 -0.21 -15.41
C GLU A 155 15.04 -0.08 -16.72
N LEU A 156 14.23 0.97 -16.89
CA LEU A 156 13.55 1.26 -18.16
C LEU A 156 14.54 1.50 -19.30
N ALA A 157 15.65 2.21 -19.05
CA ALA A 157 16.70 2.44 -20.05
C ALA A 157 17.35 1.14 -20.51
N TYR A 158 17.69 0.26 -19.56
CA TYR A 158 18.23 -1.06 -19.86
C TYR A 158 17.28 -1.92 -20.70
N ILE A 159 15.99 -1.93 -20.34
CA ILE A 159 14.98 -2.71 -21.07
C ILE A 159 14.78 -2.16 -22.48
N GLU A 160 14.66 -0.84 -22.64
CA GLU A 160 14.53 -0.22 -23.98
C GLU A 160 15.72 -0.54 -24.89
N GLU A 161 16.95 -0.40 -24.38
CA GLU A 161 18.15 -0.74 -25.14
C GLU A 161 18.14 -2.20 -25.56
N SER A 162 17.80 -3.10 -24.62
CA SER A 162 17.70 -4.53 -24.87
C SER A 162 16.62 -4.87 -25.90
N CYS A 163 15.46 -4.21 -25.85
CA CYS A 163 14.39 -4.41 -26.83
C CYS A 163 14.78 -3.89 -28.21
N ARG A 164 15.44 -2.73 -28.32
CA ARG A 164 15.93 -2.19 -29.60
C ARG A 164 16.96 -3.11 -30.25
N ALA A 165 17.84 -3.71 -29.45
CA ALA A 165 18.85 -4.64 -29.95
C ALA A 165 18.26 -5.98 -30.43
N ARG A 166 17.09 -6.39 -29.89
CA ARG A 166 16.47 -7.71 -30.14
C ARG A 166 15.25 -7.67 -31.05
N GLY A 167 14.68 -6.49 -31.27
CA GLY A 167 13.55 -6.23 -32.17
C GLY A 167 13.96 -5.91 -33.61
N GLN A 168 15.24 -6.04 -33.96
CA GLN A 168 15.76 -6.01 -35.33
C GLN A 168 15.85 -7.42 -35.91
#